data_AF-A0A2T6CYT1-F1
#
_entry.id   AF-A0A2T6CYT1-F1
#
_cell.length_a   1.000
_cell.length_b   1.000
_cell.length_c   1.000
_cell.angle_alpha   90.00
_cell.angle_beta   90.00
_cell.angle_gamma   90.00
#
_symmetry.space_group_name_H-M   'P 1'
#
loop_
_entity.id
_entity.type
_entity.pdbx_description
1 polymer ?
#
loop_
_entity_poly.entity_id
_entity_poly.type
_entity_poly.pdbx_seq_one_letter_code
_entity_poly.pdbx_strand_id
1 'polypeptide(L)'
;MSGTKKTLFTGIAVAAALIVACALGWMLTHSLPHTEPVTSRQALVEANGQVLARFDSTAGIQPGMKATVRTDESKTTAKVEAVNGAWVVLSFTGKSLPAGTNCRVTIDPAADGAQ
;
A
#
# COMPACT_ATOMS: atom_id res chain seq x y z
N MET A 1 29.97 42.99 32.24
CA MET A 1 29.70 42.44 30.89
C MET A 1 29.08 41.04 30.99
N SER A 2 27.77 40.89 31.23
CA SER A 2 27.18 39.54 31.31
C SER A 2 25.66 39.54 31.20
N GLY A 3 25.11 39.69 29.99
CA GLY A 3 23.67 39.60 29.77
C GLY A 3 23.33 39.23 28.32
N THR A 4 24.00 39.87 27.37
CA THR A 4 23.73 39.72 25.92
C THR A 4 24.19 38.38 25.33
N LYS A 5 25.23 37.75 25.91
CA LYS A 5 25.74 36.47 25.39
C LYS A 5 24.80 35.31 25.70
N LYS A 6 24.16 35.31 26.88
CA LYS A 6 23.32 34.20 27.35
C LYS A 6 22.02 34.09 26.55
N THR A 7 21.42 35.22 26.16
CA THR A 7 20.22 35.26 25.31
C THR A 7 20.48 34.82 23.87
N LEU A 8 21.66 35.11 23.32
CA LEU A 8 22.08 34.65 21.98
C LEU A 8 22.28 33.13 21.92
N PHE A 9 22.93 32.53 22.93
CA PHE A 9 23.13 31.08 22.97
C PHE A 9 21.82 30.31 23.15
N THR A 10 20.88 30.80 23.97
CA THR A 10 19.57 30.17 24.12
C THR A 10 18.73 30.27 22.85
N GLY A 11 18.78 31.41 22.14
CA GLY A 11 18.06 31.58 20.86
C GLY A 11 18.54 30.63 19.76
N ILE A 12 19.86 30.43 19.65
CA ILE A 12 20.45 29.49 18.69
C ILE A 12 20.09 28.04 19.03
N ALA A 13 20.10 27.68 20.32
CA ALA A 13 19.72 26.33 20.74
C ALA A 13 18.25 26.01 20.42
N VAL A 14 17.34 26.96 20.60
CA VAL A 14 15.92 26.79 20.28
C VAL A 14 15.71 26.70 18.75
N ALA A 15 16.41 27.53 17.98
CA ALA A 15 16.34 27.48 16.51
C ALA A 15 16.88 26.15 15.96
N ALA A 16 18.01 25.66 16.49
CA ALA A 16 18.57 24.37 16.10
C ALA A 16 17.61 23.20 16.45
N ALA A 17 16.98 23.23 17.62
CA ALA A 17 16.00 22.22 18.01
C ALA A 17 14.76 22.21 17.09
N LEU A 18 14.28 23.38 16.68
CA LEU A 18 13.17 23.49 15.72
C LEU A 18 13.54 22.95 14.33
N ILE A 19 14.75 23.23 13.85
CA ILE A 19 15.24 22.71 12.56
C ILE A 19 15.37 21.19 12.61
N VAL A 20 15.91 20.63 13.70
CA VAL A 20 16.01 19.18 13.89
C VAL A 20 14.63 18.53 13.99
N ALA A 21 13.67 19.16 14.68
CA ALA A 21 12.29 18.67 14.74
C ALA A 21 11.59 18.71 13.37
N CYS A 22 11.81 19.76 12.57
CA CYS A 22 11.29 19.84 11.20
C CYS A 22 11.95 18.80 10.27
N ALA A 23 13.26 18.58 10.40
CA ALA A 23 13.97 17.58 9.61
C ALA A 23 13.55 16.14 9.97
N LEU A 24 13.37 15.86 11.27
CA LEU A 24 12.85 14.58 11.76
C LEU A 24 11.39 14.38 11.35
N GLY A 25 10.57 15.43 11.41
CA GLY A 25 9.18 15.41 10.93
C GLY A 25 9.09 15.07 9.44
N TRP A 26 9.97 15.66 8.62
CA TRP A 26 10.06 15.35 7.17
C TRP A 26 10.61 13.94 6.90
N MET A 27 11.58 13.46 7.68
CA MET A 27 12.08 12.07 7.53
C MET A 27 11.05 11.03 7.98
N LEU A 28 10.25 11.32 9.01
CA LEU A 28 9.20 10.42 9.49
C LEU A 28 8.01 10.36 8.53
N THR A 29 7.67 11.45 7.83
CA THR A 29 6.60 11.45 6.83
C THR A 29 7.04 10.86 5.48
N HIS A 30 8.30 11.00 5.07
CA HIS A 30 8.84 10.32 3.87
C HIS A 30 9.15 8.84 4.08
N SER A 31 9.16 8.35 5.32
CA SER A 31 9.38 6.92 5.63
C SER A 31 8.09 6.13 5.84
N LEU A 32 6.91 6.73 5.61
CA LEU A 32 5.71 5.94 5.39
C LEU A 32 5.93 5.23 4.05
N PRO A 33 5.99 3.87 4.00
CA PRO A 33 5.82 3.22 2.72
C PRO A 33 4.42 3.67 2.26
N HIS A 34 4.37 4.55 1.26
CA HIS A 34 3.12 4.91 0.61
C HIS A 34 2.65 3.65 -0.11
N THR A 35 1.96 2.79 0.64
CA THR A 35 1.26 1.63 0.14
C THR A 35 -0.09 2.11 -0.37
N GLU A 36 -0.05 2.99 -1.36
CA GLU A 36 -1.25 3.39 -2.08
C GLU A 36 -1.91 2.14 -2.67
N PRO A 37 -3.25 2.08 -2.71
CA PRO A 37 -3.95 0.94 -3.27
C PRO A 37 -3.58 0.78 -4.76
N VAL A 38 -2.98 -0.37 -5.07
CA VAL A 38 -2.57 -0.71 -6.44
C VAL A 38 -3.72 -1.42 -7.15
N THR A 39 -3.97 -1.02 -8.39
CA THR A 39 -5.05 -1.58 -9.21
C THR A 39 -4.45 -2.34 -10.39
N SER A 40 -5.02 -3.50 -10.70
CA SER A 40 -4.58 -4.33 -11.81
C SER A 40 -4.86 -3.65 -13.14
N ARG A 41 -3.94 -3.84 -14.08
CA ARG A 41 -4.10 -3.43 -15.47
C ARG A 41 -5.04 -4.37 -16.21
N GLN A 42 -4.93 -5.66 -15.90
CA GLN A 42 -5.76 -6.72 -16.44
C GLN A 42 -6.04 -7.73 -15.32
N ALA A 43 -7.23 -8.29 -15.28
CA ALA A 43 -7.51 -9.46 -14.45
C ALA A 43 -8.61 -10.32 -15.07
N LEU A 44 -8.42 -11.62 -14.98
CA LEU A 44 -9.32 -12.63 -15.54
C LEU A 44 -9.56 -13.72 -14.49
N VAL A 45 -10.80 -14.18 -14.40
CA VAL A 45 -11.13 -15.38 -13.63
C VAL A 45 -10.77 -16.61 -14.46
N GLU A 46 -9.85 -17.42 -13.97
CA GLU A 46 -9.43 -18.66 -14.60
C GLU A 46 -10.46 -19.78 -14.41
N ALA A 47 -10.36 -20.83 -15.23
CA ALA A 47 -11.28 -21.97 -15.20
C ALA A 47 -11.25 -22.76 -13.88
N ASN A 48 -10.13 -22.67 -13.14
CA ASN A 48 -9.96 -23.26 -11.81
C ASN A 48 -10.64 -22.43 -10.70
N GLY A 49 -11.28 -21.30 -11.03
CA GLY A 49 -11.93 -20.41 -10.06
C GLY A 49 -11.00 -19.44 -9.35
N GLN A 50 -9.72 -19.36 -9.73
CA GLN A 50 -8.79 -18.33 -9.27
C GLN A 50 -8.86 -17.08 -10.15
N VAL A 51 -8.35 -15.97 -9.64
CA VAL A 51 -8.18 -14.73 -10.41
C VAL A 51 -6.71 -14.55 -10.71
N LEU A 52 -6.40 -14.46 -12.01
CA LEU A 52 -5.08 -14.10 -12.48
C LEU A 52 -5.07 -12.62 -12.85
N ALA A 53 -4.32 -11.82 -12.11
CA ALA A 53 -4.25 -10.37 -12.28
C ALA A 53 -2.83 -9.92 -12.63
N ARG A 54 -2.71 -8.99 -13.59
CA ARG A 54 -1.46 -8.35 -13.97
C ARG A 54 -1.42 -6.91 -13.46
N PHE A 55 -0.33 -6.56 -12.80
CA PHE A 55 -0.06 -5.21 -12.29
C PHE A 55 1.14 -4.61 -13.02
N ASP A 56 1.21 -3.27 -13.08
CA ASP A 56 2.39 -2.58 -13.61
C ASP A 56 3.57 -2.64 -12.62
N SER A 57 3.27 -2.69 -11.32
CA SER A 57 4.24 -2.96 -10.25
C SER A 57 3.63 -3.85 -9.18
N THR A 58 4.41 -4.80 -8.68
CA THR A 58 4.04 -5.69 -7.56
C THR A 58 4.80 -5.37 -6.27
N ALA A 59 5.52 -4.24 -6.25
CA ALA A 59 6.23 -3.79 -5.05
C ALA A 59 5.23 -3.60 -3.89
N GLY A 60 5.49 -4.27 -2.76
CA GLY A 60 4.62 -4.23 -1.58
C GLY A 60 3.42 -5.19 -1.61
N ILE A 61 3.23 -5.97 -2.69
CA ILE A 61 2.23 -7.03 -2.74
C ILE A 61 2.85 -8.32 -2.22
N GLN A 62 2.20 -8.94 -1.23
CA GLN A 62 2.65 -10.16 -0.57
C GLN A 62 1.52 -11.21 -0.54
N PRO A 63 1.85 -12.51 -0.57
CA PRO A 63 0.90 -13.56 -0.25
C PRO A 63 0.25 -13.29 1.11
N GLY A 64 -1.05 -13.54 1.21
CA GLY A 64 -1.82 -13.30 2.43
C GLY A 64 -2.64 -12.02 2.43
N MET A 65 -2.31 -11.06 1.56
CA MET A 65 -2.98 -9.77 1.52
C MET A 65 -4.41 -9.86 1.00
N LYS A 66 -5.28 -8.98 1.50
CA LYS A 66 -6.66 -8.88 1.05
C LYS A 66 -6.75 -8.04 -0.22
N ALA A 67 -7.53 -8.53 -1.16
CA ALA A 67 -7.80 -7.86 -2.42
C ALA A 67 -9.31 -7.68 -2.61
N THR A 68 -9.67 -6.61 -3.31
CA THR A 68 -11.01 -6.38 -3.81
C THR A 68 -11.06 -6.75 -5.27
N VAL A 69 -11.97 -7.64 -5.66
CA VAL A 69 -12.24 -7.97 -7.06
C VAL A 69 -13.55 -7.31 -7.44
N ARG A 70 -13.52 -6.46 -8.47
CA ARG A 70 -14.68 -5.72 -8.95
C ARG A 70 -14.94 -6.01 -10.42
N THR A 71 -16.22 -6.17 -10.74
CA THR A 71 -16.77 -6.18 -12.10
C THR A 71 -17.73 -4.98 -12.22
N ASP A 72 -18.31 -4.77 -13.40
CA ASP A 72 -19.28 -3.69 -13.60
C ASP A 72 -20.52 -3.86 -12.69
N GLU A 73 -20.91 -5.10 -12.42
CA GLU A 73 -22.15 -5.43 -11.71
C GLU A 73 -21.93 -5.86 -10.25
N SER A 74 -20.72 -6.28 -9.89
CA SER A 74 -20.47 -6.91 -8.58
C SER A 74 -19.11 -6.59 -7.99
N LYS A 75 -19.04 -6.60 -6.66
CA LYS A 75 -17.83 -6.45 -5.86
C LYS A 75 -17.72 -7.64 -4.92
N THR A 76 -16.58 -8.31 -4.94
CA THR A 76 -16.25 -9.43 -4.05
C THR A 76 -14.84 -9.27 -3.49
N THR A 77 -14.49 -10.11 -2.53
CA THR A 77 -13.19 -10.11 -1.86
C THR A 77 -12.41 -11.36 -2.20
N ALA A 78 -11.11 -11.19 -2.40
CA ALA A 78 -10.15 -12.26 -2.64
C ALA A 78 -8.93 -12.08 -1.74
N LYS A 79 -8.09 -13.11 -1.69
CA LYS A 79 -6.81 -13.13 -0.98
C LYS A 79 -5.70 -13.41 -1.99
N VAL A 80 -4.57 -12.75 -1.83
CA VAL A 80 -3.38 -13.02 -2.65
C VAL A 80 -2.78 -14.35 -2.24
N GLU A 81 -2.65 -15.29 -3.18
CA GLU A 81 -2.02 -16.59 -2.94
C GLU A 81 -0.56 -16.59 -3.35
N ALA A 82 -0.26 -16.02 -4.52
CA ALA A 82 1.09 -16.01 -5.05
C ALA A 82 1.34 -14.75 -5.88
N VAL A 83 2.59 -14.31 -5.87
CA VAL A 83 3.09 -13.20 -6.69
C VAL A 83 4.25 -13.74 -7.51
N ASN A 84 4.18 -13.60 -8.83
CA ASN A 84 5.20 -14.05 -9.77
C ASN A 84 5.49 -12.94 -10.80
N GLY A 85 6.50 -12.12 -10.50
CA GLY A 85 6.84 -10.96 -11.32
C GLY A 85 5.68 -9.95 -11.34
N ALA A 86 5.14 -9.67 -12.52
CA ALA A 86 4.00 -8.76 -12.72
C ALA A 86 2.63 -9.43 -12.52
N TRP A 87 2.60 -10.76 -12.33
CA TRP A 87 1.38 -11.53 -12.19
C TRP A 87 1.11 -11.88 -10.73
N VAL A 88 -0.15 -11.79 -10.34
CA VAL A 88 -0.64 -12.10 -9.01
C VAL A 88 -1.81 -13.07 -9.14
N VAL A 89 -1.72 -14.18 -8.42
CA VAL A 89 -2.79 -15.18 -8.32
C VAL A 89 -3.58 -14.90 -7.05
N LEU A 90 -4.90 -14.81 -7.17
CA LEU A 90 -5.80 -14.58 -6.06
C LEU A 90 -6.87 -15.66 -5.97
N SER A 91 -7.24 -16.04 -4.76
CA SER A 91 -8.39 -16.91 -4.50
C SER A 91 -9.54 -16.12 -3.87
N PHE A 92 -10.76 -16.38 -4.33
CA PHE A 92 -11.93 -15.75 -3.75
C PHE A 92 -12.12 -16.21 -2.30
N THR A 93 -12.28 -15.23 -1.40
CA THR A 93 -12.66 -15.48 -0.01
C THR A 93 -14.18 -15.38 0.16
N GLY A 94 -14.84 -14.65 -0.74
CA GLY A 94 -16.30 -14.52 -0.81
C GLY A 94 -16.90 -15.27 -2.01
N LYS A 95 -18.02 -14.74 -2.52
CA LYS A 95 -18.67 -15.28 -3.72
C LYS A 95 -17.70 -15.25 -4.90
N SER A 96 -17.50 -16.40 -5.56
CA SER A 96 -16.71 -16.51 -6.78
C SER A 96 -17.46 -15.93 -7.98
N LEU A 97 -16.70 -15.46 -8.95
CA LEU A 97 -17.21 -15.00 -10.24
C LEU A 97 -17.10 -16.13 -11.28
N PRO A 98 -17.89 -16.10 -12.37
CA PRO A 98 -17.80 -17.09 -13.44
C PRO A 98 -16.42 -17.06 -14.10
N ALA A 99 -15.92 -18.22 -14.53
CA ALA A 99 -14.71 -18.32 -15.33
C ALA A 99 -14.82 -17.50 -16.62
N GLY A 100 -13.70 -16.89 -17.06
CA GLY A 100 -13.65 -16.00 -18.21
C GLY A 100 -14.15 -14.58 -17.94
N THR A 101 -14.59 -14.28 -16.70
CA THR A 101 -15.04 -12.93 -16.35
C THR A 101 -13.85 -11.97 -16.28
N ASN A 102 -13.90 -10.90 -17.07
CA ASN A 102 -12.96 -9.78 -16.93
C ASN A 102 -13.29 -8.99 -15.67
N CYS A 103 -12.28 -8.69 -14.87
CA CYS A 103 -12.46 -7.96 -13.62
C CYS A 103 -11.30 -6.98 -13.38
N ARG A 104 -11.48 -6.14 -12.37
CA ARG A 104 -10.47 -5.22 -11.85
C ARG A 104 -10.15 -5.64 -10.43
N VAL A 105 -8.87 -5.80 -10.14
CA VAL A 105 -8.38 -6.17 -8.81
C VAL A 105 -7.71 -4.96 -8.19
N THR A 106 -8.11 -4.58 -6.99
CA THR A 106 -7.44 -3.56 -6.21
C THR A 106 -6.91 -4.19 -4.93
N ILE A 107 -5.62 -4.04 -4.68
CA ILE A 107 -4.94 -4.51 -3.48
C ILE A 107 -4.53 -3.25 -2.73
N ASP A 108 -4.94 -3.18 -1.46
CA ASP A 108 -4.55 -2.09 -0.58
C ASP A 108 -3.46 -2.61 0.36
N PRO A 109 -2.20 -2.21 0.18
CA PRO A 109 -1.12 -2.67 1.03
C PRO A 109 -1.02 -1.95 2.37
N ALA A 110 -1.79 -0.88 2.59
CA ALA A 110 -1.98 -0.25 3.90
C ALA A 110 -3.16 -0.84 4.67
N ALA A 111 -4.10 -1.52 3.97
CA ALA A 111 -5.20 -2.22 4.60
C ALA A 111 -4.66 -3.45 5.34
N ASP A 112 -4.32 -3.21 6.61
CA ASP A 112 -3.89 -4.16 7.63
C ASP A 112 -4.29 -5.60 7.28
N GLY A 113 -3.29 -6.40 6.95
CA GLY A 113 -3.41 -7.85 6.96
C GLY A 113 -3.49 -8.28 8.42
N ALA A 114 -4.64 -8.04 9.07
CA ALA A 114 -4.87 -8.46 10.43
C ALA A 114 -4.71 -9.98 10.54
N GLN A 115 -3.53 -10.40 11.00
CA GLN A 115 -3.28 -11.64 11.73
C GLN A 115 -2.21 -11.37 12.78
#